data_AF-A0A285SFV1-F1
#
_entry.id   AF-A0A285SFV1-F1
#
_cell.length_a   1.000
_cell.length_b   1.000
_cell.length_c   1.000
_cell.angle_alpha   90.00
_cell.angle_beta   90.00
_cell.angle_gamma   90.00
#
_symmetry.space_group_name_H-M   'P 1'
#
loop_
_entity.id
_entity.type
_entity.pdbx_description
1 polymer ?
#
loop_
_entity_poly.entity_id
_entity_poly.type
_entity_poly.pdbx_seq_one_letter_code
_entity_poly.pdbx_strand_id
1 'polypeptide(L)'
;MDALQEGRTEAALEMMYVTRNDTLMPISNEQKVNMARRFKLFPVLDYTLESFGFSQYTGNEVKFRVKFAEEDAADNKPAAYTSLRFCPVKYNADWYLTIESE
;
A
#
# COMPACT_ATOMS: atom_id res chain seq x y z
N MET A 1 -1.75 0.49 7.00
CA MET A 1 -0.29 0.31 7.15
C MET A 1 0.03 -0.57 8.35
N ASP A 2 -0.56 -0.32 9.52
CA ASP A 2 -0.38 -1.16 10.73
C ASP A 2 -0.57 -2.66 10.48
N ALA A 3 -1.65 -3.06 9.77
CA ALA A 3 -1.87 -4.46 9.42
C ALA A 3 -0.72 -5.07 8.60
N LEU A 4 -0.07 -4.31 7.71
CA LEU A 4 1.10 -4.79 6.97
C LEU A 4 2.34 -4.90 7.88
N GLN A 5 2.54 -3.95 8.79
CA GLN A 5 3.67 -3.96 9.74
C GLN A 5 3.56 -5.10 10.75
N GLU A 6 2.34 -5.40 11.20
CA GLU A 6 2.05 -6.52 12.10
C GLU A 6 2.04 -7.89 11.39
N GLY A 7 2.35 -7.93 10.09
CA GLY A 7 2.35 -9.16 9.29
C GLY A 7 0.96 -9.70 8.95
N ARG A 8 -0.12 -8.98 9.28
CA ARG A 8 -1.52 -9.28 8.92
C ARG A 8 -1.80 -8.90 7.46
N THR A 9 -1.02 -9.48 6.54
CA THR A 9 -1.02 -9.14 5.12
C THR A 9 -2.37 -9.43 4.47
N GLU A 10 -2.97 -10.58 4.72
CA GLU A 10 -4.27 -10.94 4.16
C GLU A 10 -5.35 -9.93 4.54
N ALA A 11 -5.44 -9.58 5.83
CA ALA A 11 -6.38 -8.57 6.32
C ALA A 11 -6.11 -7.19 5.70
N ALA A 12 -4.83 -6.82 5.49
CA ALA A 12 -4.48 -5.59 4.80
C ALA A 12 -4.98 -5.56 3.34
N LEU A 13 -4.82 -6.67 2.62
CA LEU A 13 -5.23 -6.81 1.23
C LEU A 13 -6.76 -6.90 1.07
N GLU A 14 -7.48 -7.38 2.08
CA GLU A 14 -8.95 -7.38 2.09
C GLU A 14 -9.56 -5.97 2.15
N MET A 15 -8.82 -5.00 2.68
CA MET A 15 -9.25 -3.59 2.73
C MET A 15 -8.99 -2.83 1.42
N MET A 16 -8.35 -3.46 0.42
CA MET A 16 -7.91 -2.78 -0.80
C MET A 16 -8.87 -2.94 -1.96
N TYR A 17 -9.03 -1.86 -2.70
CA TYR A 17 -9.89 -1.73 -3.87
C TYR A 17 -9.10 -1.25 -5.09
N VAL A 18 -9.72 -1.36 -6.25
CA VAL A 18 -9.31 -0.75 -7.52
C VAL A 18 -10.53 -0.09 -8.14
N THR A 19 -10.29 0.97 -8.91
CA THR A 19 -11.32 1.56 -9.75
C THR A 19 -11.15 1.02 -11.17
N ARG A 20 -12.18 0.39 -11.71
CA ARG A 20 -12.22 -0.11 -13.10
C ARG A 20 -13.47 0.44 -13.77
N ASN A 21 -13.30 1.20 -14.86
CA ASN A 21 -14.42 1.85 -15.56
C ASN A 21 -15.37 2.60 -14.60
N ASP A 22 -14.81 3.46 -13.76
CA ASP A 22 -15.52 4.23 -12.71
C ASP A 22 -16.29 3.39 -11.67
N THR A 23 -16.04 2.07 -11.65
CA THR A 23 -16.63 1.14 -10.69
C THR A 23 -15.59 0.74 -9.66
N LEU A 24 -15.94 0.89 -8.39
CA LEU A 24 -15.13 0.44 -7.27
C LEU A 24 -15.27 -1.07 -7.11
N MET A 25 -14.15 -1.79 -7.15
CA MET A 25 -14.11 -3.24 -7.00
C MET A 25 -13.03 -3.65 -6.00
N PRO A 26 -13.25 -4.68 -5.17
CA PRO A 26 -12.16 -5.29 -4.41
C PRO A 26 -11.05 -5.76 -5.36
N ILE A 27 -9.79 -5.74 -4.90
CA ILE A 27 -8.70 -6.32 -5.68
C ILE A 27 -8.96 -7.81 -5.97
N SER A 28 -8.57 -8.27 -7.16
CA SER A 28 -8.76 -9.66 -7.58
C SER A 28 -7.90 -10.62 -6.75
N ASN A 29 -8.25 -11.91 -6.74
CA ASN A 29 -7.43 -12.92 -6.07
C ASN A 29 -6.01 -12.99 -6.62
N GLU A 30 -5.83 -12.80 -7.93
CA GLU A 30 -4.51 -12.75 -8.55
C GLU A 30 -3.69 -11.56 -8.02
N GLN A 31 -4.31 -10.38 -7.91
CA GLN A 31 -3.67 -9.20 -7.33
C GLN A 31 -3.31 -9.44 -5.86
N LYS A 32 -4.21 -10.04 -5.07
CA LYS A 32 -3.94 -10.42 -3.67
C LYS A 32 -2.72 -11.34 -3.57
N VAL A 33 -2.66 -12.40 -4.39
CA VAL A 33 -1.54 -13.35 -4.38
C VAL A 33 -0.22 -12.66 -4.77
N ASN A 34 -0.24 -11.83 -5.81
CA ASN A 34 0.95 -11.12 -6.25
C ASN A 34 1.45 -10.11 -5.19
N MET A 35 0.54 -9.35 -4.59
CA MET A 35 0.87 -8.40 -3.52
C MET A 35 1.35 -9.11 -2.25
N ALA A 36 0.71 -10.22 -1.85
CA ALA A 36 1.14 -11.01 -0.70
C ALA A 36 2.57 -11.55 -0.90
N ARG A 37 2.92 -12.01 -2.11
CA ARG A 37 4.30 -12.40 -2.44
C ARG A 37 5.26 -11.22 -2.35
N ARG A 38 4.87 -10.03 -2.84
CA ARG A 38 5.69 -8.81 -2.73
C ARG A 38 5.93 -8.43 -1.26
N PHE A 39 4.91 -8.42 -0.42
CA PHE A 39 5.06 -8.10 1.02
C PHE A 39 5.80 -9.18 1.81
N LYS A 40 5.81 -10.43 1.33
CA LYS A 40 6.68 -11.48 1.90
C LYS A 40 8.17 -11.25 1.58
N LEU A 41 8.48 -10.73 0.39
CA LEU A 41 9.85 -10.39 -0.01
C LEU A 41 10.32 -9.05 0.56
N PHE A 42 9.39 -8.10 0.69
CA PHE A 42 9.63 -6.75 1.17
C PHE A 42 8.67 -6.45 2.34
N PRO A 43 8.96 -6.96 3.55
CA PRO A 43 8.11 -6.75 4.70
C PRO A 43 8.08 -5.27 5.10
N VAL A 44 6.98 -4.80 5.68
CA VAL A 44 6.92 -3.46 6.25
C VAL A 44 7.50 -3.51 7.66
N LEU A 45 8.73 -3.07 7.84
CA LEU A 45 9.37 -3.02 9.16
C LEU A 45 8.98 -1.75 9.92
N ASP A 46 8.98 -0.63 9.19
CA ASP A 46 8.57 0.67 9.68
C ASP A 46 8.02 1.50 8.51
N TYR A 47 7.20 2.50 8.81
CA TYR A 47 6.66 3.38 7.79
C TYR A 47 6.42 4.79 8.32
N THR A 48 6.50 5.77 7.42
CA THR A 48 6.17 7.16 7.73
C THR A 48 5.34 7.73 6.60
N LEU A 49 4.32 8.52 6.95
CA LEU A 49 3.57 9.29 5.96
C LEU A 49 4.53 10.30 5.30
N GLU A 50 4.77 10.14 4.00
CA GLU A 50 5.70 10.97 3.23
C GLU A 50 4.98 12.18 2.64
N SER A 51 3.83 11.95 2.01
CA SER A 51 2.99 13.00 1.45
C SER A 51 1.53 12.54 1.37
N PHE A 52 0.62 13.51 1.34
CA PHE A 52 -0.76 13.26 0.94
C PHE A 52 -1.31 14.47 0.19
N GLY A 53 -2.21 14.21 -0.75
CA GLY A 53 -2.94 15.23 -1.49
C GLY A 53 -4.36 14.75 -1.72
N PHE A 54 -5.33 15.58 -1.35
CA PHE A 54 -6.74 15.32 -1.63
C PHE A 54 -7.28 16.40 -2.55
N SER A 55 -7.88 15.97 -3.65
CA SER A 55 -8.65 16.84 -4.54
C SER A 55 -10.15 16.51 -4.40
N GLN A 56 -11.01 17.43 -4.83
CA GLN A 56 -12.46 17.26 -4.67
C GLN A 56 -13.04 16.12 -5.53
N TYR A 57 -12.33 15.65 -6.57
CA TYR A 57 -12.91 14.76 -7.58
C TYR A 57 -12.03 13.56 -7.94
N THR A 58 -10.74 13.75 -8.21
CA THR A 58 -9.82 12.69 -8.67
C THR A 58 -8.37 12.97 -8.28
N GLY A 59 -7.48 11.97 -8.34
CA GLY A 59 -6.06 12.17 -8.09
C GLY A 59 -5.70 12.37 -6.62
N ASN A 60 -6.52 11.84 -5.71
CA ASN A 60 -6.11 11.70 -4.32
C ASN A 60 -4.90 10.78 -4.23
N GLU A 61 -3.98 11.12 -3.35
CA GLU A 61 -2.77 10.36 -3.12
C GLU A 61 -2.46 10.35 -1.63
N VAL A 62 -2.08 9.18 -1.13
CA VAL A 62 -1.42 9.03 0.16
C VAL A 62 -0.19 8.18 -0.08
N LYS A 63 0.98 8.75 0.21
CA LYS A 63 2.28 8.11 -0.03
C LYS A 63 2.98 7.88 1.29
N PHE A 64 3.40 6.65 1.50
CA PHE A 64 4.20 6.24 2.65
C PHE A 64 5.61 5.92 2.20
N ARG A 65 6.60 6.39 2.97
CA ARG A 65 7.94 5.84 2.93
C ARG A 65 7.95 4.60 3.81
N VAL A 66 8.40 3.48 3.28
CA VAL A 66 8.41 2.17 3.94
C VAL A 66 9.85 1.70 4.07
N LYS A 67 10.25 1.34 5.28
CA LYS A 67 11.49 0.60 5.54
C LYS A 67 11.20 -0.89 5.41
N PHE A 68 12.00 -1.60 4.61
CA PHE A 68 11.81 -3.03 4.38
C PHE A 68 13.04 -3.89 4.68
N ALA A 69 14.19 -3.27 4.92
CA ALA A 69 15.38 -3.97 5.42
C ALA A 69 16.06 -3.11 6.48
N GLU A 70 16.52 -3.76 7.56
CA GLU A 70 17.41 -3.16 8.54
C GLU A 70 18.79 -2.89 7.94
N GLU A 71 19.52 -1.97 8.57
CA GLU A 71 20.94 -1.84 8.29
C GLU A 71 21.67 -3.10 8.77
N ASP A 72 22.55 -3.61 7.92
CA ASP A 72 23.47 -4.68 8.25
C ASP A 72 24.89 -4.11 8.22
N ALA A 73 25.35 -3.69 9.40
CA ALA A 73 26.69 -3.12 9.57
C ALA A 73 27.81 -4.12 9.31
N ALA A 74 27.56 -5.44 9.48
CA ALA A 74 28.56 -6.47 9.24
C ALA A 74 28.84 -6.64 7.74
N ASP A 75 27.80 -6.54 6.92
CA ASP A 75 27.88 -6.63 5.46
C ASP A 75 27.94 -5.25 4.76
N ASN A 76 28.03 -4.15 5.51
CA ASN A 76 28.01 -2.77 5.01
C ASN A 76 26.79 -2.48 4.10
N LYS A 77 25.61 -3.02 4.46
CA LYS A 77 24.36 -2.80 3.74
C LYS A 77 23.52 -1.75 4.49
N PRO A 78 23.22 -0.59 3.89
CA PRO A 78 22.36 0.40 4.53
C PRO A 78 20.92 -0.12 4.63
N ALA A 79 20.15 0.44 5.56
CA ALA A 79 18.71 0.22 5.61
C ALA A 79 18.06 0.57 4.27
N ALA A 80 17.12 -0.26 3.82
CA ALA A 80 16.47 -0.11 2.53
C ALA A 80 15.04 0.41 2.66
N TYR A 81 14.69 1.34 1.78
CA TYR A 81 13.41 2.02 1.77
C TYR A 81 12.76 1.98 0.39
N THR A 82 11.44 1.97 0.37
CA THR A 82 10.62 2.12 -0.83
C THR A 82 9.46 3.07 -0.55
N SER A 83 8.74 3.45 -1.61
CA SER A 83 7.50 4.20 -1.47
C SER A 83 6.31 3.30 -1.76
N LEU A 84 5.29 3.37 -0.89
CA LEU A 84 3.99 2.75 -1.13
C LEU A 84 2.95 3.85 -1.31
N ARG A 85 2.26 3.83 -2.45
CA ARG A 85 1.28 4.84 -2.83
C ARG A 85 -0.11 4.23 -2.86
N PHE A 86 -1.07 4.96 -2.30
CA PHE A 86 -2.49 4.67 -2.41
C PHE A 86 -3.20 5.86 -3.04
N CYS A 87 -4.32 5.57 -3.69
CA CYS A 87 -5.17 6.57 -4.34
C CYS A 87 -6.58 6.51 -3.73
N PRO A 88 -6.81 6.99 -2.49
CA PRO A 88 -8.11 6.83 -1.86
C PRO A 88 -9.24 7.47 -2.66
N VAL A 89 -10.35 6.77 -2.84
CA VAL A 89 -11.51 7.30 -3.56
C VAL A 89 -12.67 7.46 -2.59
N LYS A 90 -13.39 8.58 -2.72
CA LYS A 90 -14.65 8.77 -2.01
C LYS A 90 -15.79 8.24 -2.89
N TYR A 91 -16.51 7.24 -2.41
CA TYR A 91 -17.63 6.62 -3.13
C TYR A 91 -18.84 6.52 -2.17
N ASN A 92 -19.98 7.08 -2.56
CA ASN A 92 -21.21 7.11 -1.74
C ASN A 92 -20.99 7.58 -0.28
N ALA A 93 -20.21 8.66 -0.11
CA ALA A 93 -19.81 9.24 1.17
C ALA A 93 -18.73 8.49 1.98
N ASP A 94 -18.41 7.24 1.62
CA ASP A 94 -17.37 6.44 2.26
C ASP A 94 -16.02 6.57 1.55
N TRP A 95 -14.94 6.41 2.30
CA TRP A 95 -13.58 6.40 1.78
C TRP A 95 -13.08 4.98 1.60
N TYR A 96 -12.54 4.71 0.42
CA TYR A 96 -11.98 3.41 0.07
C TYR A 96 -10.51 3.55 -0.27
N LEU A 97 -9.70 2.66 0.30
CA LEU A 97 -8.28 2.56 -0.02
C LEU A 97 -8.13 1.90 -1.39
N THR A 98 -7.77 2.68 -2.41
CA THR A 98 -7.54 2.13 -3.75
C THR A 98 -6.07 2.12 -4.12
N ILE A 99 -5.69 1.19 -4.97
CA ILE A 99 -4.39 1.13 -5.64
C ILE A 99 -4.60 1.36 -7.14
N GLU A 100 -3.59 1.91 -7.81
CA GLU A 100 -3.61 1.93 -9.27
C GLU A 100 -3.62 0.49 -9.79
N SER A 101 -4.55 0.20 -10.71
CA SER A 101 -4.48 -1.04 -11.47
C SER A 101 -3.30 -0.94 -12.42
N GLU A 102 -2.35 -1.89 -12.32
CA GLU A 102 -1.32 -2.11 -13.36
C GLU A 102 -1.95 -2.26 -14.75
#